data_AF-R0KYT9-F1
#
_entry.id   AF-R0KYT9-F1
#
_cell.length_a   1.000
_cell.length_b   1.000
_cell.length_c   1.000
_cell.angle_alpha   90.00
_cell.angle_beta   90.00
_cell.angle_gamma   90.00
#
_symmetry.space_group_name_H-M   'P 1'
#
loop_
_entity.id
_entity.type
_entity.pdbx_description
1 polymer ?
#
loop_
_entity_poly.entity_id
_entity_poly.type
_entity_poly.pdbx_seq_one_letter_code
_entity_poly.pdbx_strand_id
1 'polypeptide(L)'
;FAKSSTLCRTSSEDECELKEYCNGTSGECTANQWVMDGHPCSRNTAFCYRGACQTADKQCQDIFGKGAKNGPLACYEEINGQRDRMGHCGSNHSGYQSC
;
A
#
# COMPACT_ATOMS: atom_id res chain seq x y z
N PHE A 1 15.33 6.25 -29.75
CA PHE A 1 15.45 5.41 -28.55
C PHE A 1 16.35 6.10 -27.54
N ALA A 2 15.97 6.12 -26.26
CA ALA A 2 16.87 6.60 -25.21
C ALA A 2 18.01 5.59 -25.01
N LYS A 3 19.17 6.04 -24.50
CA LYS A 3 20.31 5.16 -24.22
C LYS A 3 19.94 4.13 -23.13
N SER A 4 20.51 2.93 -23.21
CA SER A 4 20.42 1.97 -22.11
C SER A 4 20.91 2.61 -20.80
N SER A 5 20.26 2.27 -19.69
CA SER A 5 20.50 2.83 -18.35
C SER A 5 20.09 4.30 -18.17
N THR A 6 19.34 4.90 -19.11
CA THR A 6 18.67 6.19 -18.87
C THR A 6 17.47 5.99 -17.95
N LEU A 7 17.40 6.71 -16.83
CA LEU A 7 16.24 6.70 -15.92
C LEU A 7 15.00 7.18 -16.68
N CYS A 8 13.95 6.36 -16.73
CA CYS A 8 12.72 6.67 -17.44
C CYS A 8 11.49 6.77 -16.55
N ARG A 9 11.48 6.10 -15.39
CA ARG A 9 10.48 6.32 -14.36
C ARG A 9 11.16 6.42 -13.00
N THR A 10 10.74 7.43 -12.25
CA THR A 10 11.26 7.72 -10.91
C THR A 10 10.50 6.84 -9.92
N SER A 11 11.20 6.27 -8.94
CA SER A 11 10.51 5.70 -7.79
C SER A 11 9.79 6.83 -7.03
N SER A 12 8.58 6.58 -6.55
CA SER A 12 8.03 7.38 -5.45
C SER A 12 8.95 7.31 -4.22
N GLU A 13 8.73 8.17 -3.20
CA GLU A 13 9.46 8.06 -1.91
C GLU A 13 9.10 6.77 -1.13
N ASP A 14 8.24 5.92 -1.70
CA ASP A 14 7.88 4.63 -1.12
C ASP A 14 9.00 3.61 -1.35
N GLU A 15 9.45 2.99 -0.26
CA GLU A 15 10.51 1.97 -0.29
C GLU A 15 10.12 0.72 -1.10
N CYS A 16 8.84 0.55 -1.41
CA CYS A 16 8.31 -0.54 -2.21
C CYS A 16 8.35 -0.27 -3.73
N GLU A 17 8.70 0.94 -4.19
CA GLU A 17 8.83 1.25 -5.62
C GLU A 17 10.26 1.17 -6.13
N LEU A 18 10.42 0.60 -7.32
CA LEU A 18 11.71 0.49 -7.99
C LEU A 18 11.86 1.61 -9.02
N LYS A 19 13.10 1.99 -9.30
CA LYS A 19 13.43 2.88 -10.42
C LYS A 19 13.56 2.06 -11.69
N GLU A 20 12.92 2.52 -12.76
CA GLU A 20 13.04 1.90 -14.06
C GLU A 20 13.93 2.67 -15.03
N TYR A 21 14.69 1.91 -15.81
CA TYR A 21 15.68 2.41 -16.73
C TYR A 21 15.40 1.87 -18.14
N CYS A 22 15.61 2.70 -19.14
CA CYS A 22 15.54 2.29 -20.53
C CYS A 22 16.54 1.16 -20.82
N ASN A 23 16.11 0.18 -21.61
CA ASN A 23 16.98 -0.90 -22.10
C ASN A 23 17.72 -0.54 -23.41
N GLY A 24 17.35 0.57 -24.05
CA GLY A 24 17.93 1.03 -25.31
C GLY A 24 17.41 0.34 -26.57
N THR A 25 16.43 -0.58 -26.43
CA THR A 25 15.86 -1.34 -27.56
C THR A 25 14.40 -0.97 -27.86
N SER A 26 13.71 -0.30 -26.92
CA SER A 26 12.35 0.22 -27.10
C SER A 26 12.28 1.74 -26.95
N GLY A 27 11.29 2.36 -27.59
CA GLY A 27 10.96 3.78 -27.40
C GLY A 27 10.19 4.03 -26.10
N GLU A 28 9.60 2.98 -25.54
CA GLU A 28 8.89 3.01 -24.25
C GLU A 28 9.83 2.64 -23.09
N CYS A 29 9.49 3.15 -21.90
CA CYS A 29 10.14 2.70 -20.66
C CYS A 29 9.82 1.22 -20.41
N THR A 30 10.67 0.53 -19.67
CA THR A 30 10.40 -0.86 -19.27
C THR A 30 9.11 -0.95 -18.44
N ALA A 31 8.53 -2.16 -18.40
CA ALA A 31 7.32 -2.42 -17.62
C ALA A 31 7.48 -1.97 -16.15
N ASN A 32 6.36 -1.55 -15.55
CA ASN A 32 6.35 -1.16 -14.14
C ASN A 32 6.70 -2.33 -13.25
N GLN A 33 7.71 -2.14 -12.42
CA GLN A 33 8.17 -3.14 -11.47
C GLN A 33 8.27 -2.50 -10.10
N TRP A 34 7.87 -3.27 -9.10
CA TRP A 34 7.95 -2.88 -7.71
C TRP A 34 8.59 -4.00 -6.90
N VAL A 35 8.97 -3.67 -5.67
CA VAL A 35 9.44 -4.65 -4.69
C VAL A 35 8.36 -5.70 -4.50
N MET A 36 8.76 -6.97 -4.48
CA MET A 36 7.85 -8.12 -4.39
C MET A 36 6.80 -7.95 -3.28
N ASP A 37 5.54 -8.26 -3.61
CA ASP A 37 4.45 -8.25 -2.63
C ASP A 37 4.79 -9.16 -1.44
N GLY A 38 4.58 -8.65 -0.22
CA GLY A 38 4.96 -9.33 1.03
C GLY A 38 6.37 -9.02 1.53
N HIS A 39 7.17 -8.23 0.81
CA HIS A 39 8.44 -7.73 1.35
C HIS A 39 8.18 -6.80 2.55
N PRO A 40 8.89 -6.96 3.69
CA PRO A 40 8.66 -6.13 4.86
C PRO A 40 9.13 -4.68 4.62
N CYS A 41 8.35 -3.75 5.16
CA CYS A 41 8.54 -2.31 4.98
C CYS A 41 8.15 -1.59 6.29
N SER A 42 8.38 -0.27 6.40
CA SER A 42 8.09 0.56 7.57
C SER A 42 8.71 -0.04 8.85
N ARG A 43 10.02 -0.32 8.81
CA ARG A 43 10.75 -0.97 9.94
C ARG A 43 10.11 -2.30 10.37
N ASN A 44 9.71 -3.13 9.41
CA ASN A 44 9.06 -4.43 9.61
C ASN A 44 7.67 -4.38 10.29
N THR A 45 6.97 -3.25 10.21
CA THR A 45 5.61 -3.12 10.74
C THR A 45 4.52 -3.21 9.66
N ALA A 46 4.92 -3.25 8.39
CA ALA A 46 4.04 -3.38 7.24
C ALA A 46 4.70 -4.21 6.13
N PHE A 47 3.95 -4.43 5.05
CA PHE A 47 4.42 -5.15 3.88
C PHE A 47 4.15 -4.37 2.60
N CYS A 48 5.05 -4.52 1.62
CA CYS A 48 4.87 -4.04 0.27
C CYS A 48 3.70 -4.78 -0.40
N TYR A 49 2.82 -4.02 -1.03
CA TYR A 49 1.79 -4.57 -1.89
C TYR A 49 1.50 -3.58 -3.01
N ARG A 50 1.67 -4.03 -4.27
CA ARG A 50 1.46 -3.21 -5.48
C ARG A 50 2.26 -1.89 -5.46
N GLY A 51 3.53 -1.96 -5.10
CA GLY A 51 4.44 -0.80 -5.08
C GLY A 51 4.26 0.16 -3.92
N ALA A 52 3.36 -0.12 -2.97
CA ALA A 52 3.18 0.72 -1.78
C ALA A 52 3.43 -0.06 -0.50
N CYS A 53 4.10 0.57 0.47
CA CYS A 53 4.16 0.07 1.83
C CYS A 53 2.80 0.28 2.52
N GLN A 54 2.10 -0.82 2.82
CA GLN A 54 0.73 -0.79 3.33
C GLN A 54 0.69 -0.56 4.84
N THR A 55 0.64 0.69 5.27
CA THR A 55 0.49 1.06 6.69
C THR A 55 -0.91 1.61 6.97
N ALA A 56 -1.43 1.35 8.17
CA ALA A 56 -2.71 1.90 8.61
C ALA A 56 -2.68 3.45 8.67
N ASP A 57 -1.54 4.05 9.04
CA ASP A 57 -1.35 5.50 9.01
C ASP A 57 -1.54 6.07 7.60
N LYS A 58 -0.95 5.45 6.57
CA LYS A 58 -1.08 5.88 5.18
C LYS A 58 -2.54 5.78 4.73
N GLN A 59 -3.21 4.66 5.02
CA GLN A 59 -4.64 4.50 4.72
C GLN A 59 -5.51 5.56 5.40
N CYS A 60 -5.26 5.86 6.68
CA CYS A 60 -5.97 6.93 7.39
C CYS A 60 -5.71 8.30 6.76
N GLN A 61 -4.48 8.60 6.32
CA GLN A 61 -4.17 9.87 5.67
C GLN A 61 -4.81 10.00 4.28
N ASP A 62 -4.90 8.92 3.53
CA ASP A 62 -5.56 8.92 2.21
C ASP A 62 -7.07 9.16 2.33
N ILE A 63 -7.71 8.66 3.40
CA ILE A 63 -9.15 8.79 3.62
C ILE A 63 -9.51 10.10 4.33
N PHE A 64 -8.78 10.45 5.40
CA PHE A 64 -9.13 11.57 6.30
C PHE A 64 -8.25 12.81 6.11
N GLY A 65 -7.18 12.70 5.33
CA GLY A 65 -6.27 13.80 5.03
C GLY A 65 -5.00 13.83 5.90
N LYS A 66 -4.14 14.80 5.57
CA LYS A 66 -2.81 14.95 6.18
C LYS A 66 -2.90 15.09 7.71
N GLY A 67 -2.10 14.29 8.41
CA GLY A 67 -2.02 14.30 9.87
C GLY A 67 -2.93 13.29 10.56
N ALA A 68 -3.83 12.61 9.83
CA ALA A 68 -4.53 11.45 10.33
C ALA A 68 -3.54 10.31 10.68
N LYS A 69 -3.93 9.49 11.66
CA LYS A 69 -3.13 8.39 12.18
C LYS A 69 -3.99 7.20 12.50
N ASN A 70 -3.35 6.04 12.53
CA ASN A 70 -3.89 4.78 12.97
C ASN A 70 -4.47 4.90 14.40
N GLY A 71 -5.57 4.17 14.63
CA GLY A 71 -6.13 4.00 15.96
C GLY A 71 -5.26 3.10 16.84
N PRO A 72 -5.42 3.17 18.17
CA PRO A 72 -4.80 2.19 19.07
C PRO A 72 -5.38 0.80 18.81
N LEU A 73 -4.59 -0.25 19.07
CA LEU A 73 -5.00 -1.66 18.89
C LEU A 73 -6.32 -1.98 19.61
N ALA A 74 -6.52 -1.43 20.81
CA ALA A 74 -7.75 -1.59 21.59
C ALA A 74 -9.01 -1.14 20.83
N CYS A 75 -8.93 -0.14 19.94
CA CYS A 75 -10.09 0.22 19.11
C CYS A 75 -10.48 -0.91 18.15
N TYR A 76 -9.50 -1.60 17.57
CA TYR A 76 -9.77 -2.72 16.68
C TYR A 76 -10.35 -3.90 17.45
N GLU A 77 -9.79 -4.21 18.63
CA GLU A 77 -10.22 -5.34 19.47
C GLU A 77 -11.66 -5.17 20.00
N GLU A 78 -12.02 -3.95 20.43
CA GLU A 78 -13.32 -3.68 21.05
C GLU A 78 -14.44 -3.37 20.03
N ILE A 79 -14.10 -2.76 18.89
CA ILE A 79 -15.11 -2.29 17.92
C ILE A 79 -15.38 -3.34 16.85
N ASN A 80 -14.35 -3.99 16.27
CA ASN A 80 -14.54 -4.83 15.09
C ASN A 80 -15.38 -6.10 15.34
N GLY A 81 -15.52 -6.51 16.61
CA GLY A 81 -16.39 -7.62 17.02
C GLY A 81 -17.87 -7.25 17.23
N GLN A 82 -18.26 -5.98 17.09
CA GLN A 82 -19.64 -5.55 17.38
C GLN A 82 -20.65 -5.96 16.31
N ARG A 83 -20.18 -6.34 15.11
CA ARG A 83 -21.01 -6.80 13.99
C ARG A 83 -22.05 -5.75 13.58
N ASP A 84 -21.62 -4.50 13.52
CA ASP A 84 -22.45 -3.36 13.11
C ASP A 84 -21.73 -2.52 12.04
N ARG A 85 -22.29 -1.36 11.69
CA ARG A 85 -21.72 -0.47 10.66
C ARG A 85 -20.40 0.20 11.09
N MET A 86 -20.07 0.19 12.38
CA MET A 86 -18.85 0.80 12.93
C MET A 86 -17.73 -0.24 13.05
N GLY A 87 -18.04 -1.50 13.30
CA GLY A 87 -17.05 -2.56 13.44
C GLY A 87 -17.51 -3.91 12.90
N HIS A 88 -16.79 -4.39 11.87
CA HIS A 88 -17.05 -5.66 11.21
C HIS A 88 -15.83 -6.15 10.40
N CYS A 89 -15.76 -7.45 10.13
CA CYS A 89 -14.78 -8.06 9.21
C CYS A 89 -15.27 -8.15 7.76
N GLY A 90 -16.45 -7.59 7.48
CA GLY A 90 -17.02 -7.50 6.15
C GLY A 90 -18.54 -7.51 6.21
N SER A 91 -19.18 -7.28 5.07
CA SER A 91 -20.62 -7.40 4.92
C SER A 91 -20.95 -8.27 3.72
N ASN A 92 -21.94 -9.13 3.86
CA ASN A 92 -22.51 -9.89 2.74
C ASN A 92 -24.05 -9.74 2.77
N HIS A 93 -24.76 -10.52 1.95
CA HIS A 93 -26.23 -10.52 1.92
C HIS A 93 -26.89 -10.85 3.28
N SER A 94 -26.16 -11.53 4.17
CA SER A 94 -26.61 -11.88 5.52
C SER A 94 -26.28 -10.81 6.57
N GLY A 95 -25.74 -9.65 6.16
CA GLY A 95 -25.38 -8.53 7.00
C GLY A 95 -23.88 -8.47 7.35
N TYR A 96 -23.57 -7.76 8.43
CA TYR A 96 -22.20 -7.62 8.94
C TYR A 96 -21.69 -8.92 9.54
N GLN A 97 -20.39 -9.15 9.41
CA GLN A 97 -19.67 -10.27 10.00
C GLN A 97 -18.81 -9.77 11.15
N SER A 98 -18.88 -10.45 12.29
CA SER A 98 -17.97 -10.18 13.39
C SER A 98 -16.55 -10.53 12.95
N CYS A 99 -15.60 -9.69 13.34
CA CYS A 99 -14.26 -10.19 13.64
C CYS A 99 -14.31 -10.95 14.98
#